data_AF-A0A7V4W9Z5-F1
#
_entry.id   AF-A0A7V4W9Z5-F1
#
_cell.length_a   1.000
_cell.length_b   1.000
_cell.length_c   1.000
_cell.angle_alpha   90.00
_cell.angle_beta   90.00
_cell.angle_gamma   90.00
#
_symmetry.space_group_name_H-M   'P 1'
#
loop_
_entity.id
_entity.type
_entity.pdbx_description
1 polymer ?
#
loop_
_entity_poly.entity_id
_entity_poly.type
_entity_poly.pdbx_seq_one_letter_code
_entity_poly.pdbx_strand_id
1 'polypeptide(L)'
;MLRELNLLPVYDSSEYDLIKNLQVPLLQHSSDYLRGVGFFSSGWLQIASRGMADFVEHGGKARLVLSPILDQRDWEALQLGEEARFDDALKSVLTQRVSDLQSSLATDTLNALAWMIADKVLDIRFAVPRAMDCPGIYHDKVGIYTDDNGDSVALHGSLNDSIQGSLNGEAYSVFKSWGIPHTRGGEPHLNSCKLFKSKAHKKMAQIYWAMGKQMIYQLVERNN
;
A
#
# COMPACT_ATOMS: atom_id res chain seq x y z
N MET A 1 -3.50 -12.07 14.46
CA MET A 1 -4.66 -12.12 13.53
C MET A 1 -5.40 -10.78 13.54
N LEU A 2 -6.06 -10.36 12.46
CA LEU A 2 -6.65 -9.01 12.39
C LEU A 2 -7.77 -8.79 13.42
N ARG A 3 -8.50 -9.85 13.80
CA ARG A 3 -9.57 -9.77 14.83
C ARG A 3 -9.06 -9.48 16.25
N GLU A 4 -7.77 -9.68 16.51
CA GLU A 4 -7.15 -9.40 17.82
C GLU A 4 -6.92 -7.90 18.03
N LEU A 5 -7.00 -7.11 16.95
CA LEU A 5 -6.84 -5.66 17.01
C LEU A 5 -8.13 -4.97 17.49
N ASN A 6 -7.98 -4.14 18.52
CA ASN A 6 -9.02 -3.24 19.00
C ASN A 6 -9.11 -1.99 18.10
N LEU A 7 -9.59 -2.17 16.87
CA LEU A 7 -9.68 -1.10 15.87
C LEU A 7 -10.89 -0.19 16.08
N LEU A 8 -10.61 1.12 16.17
CA LEU A 8 -11.60 2.19 16.16
C LEU A 8 -12.19 2.38 14.76
N PRO A 9 -13.43 2.89 14.63
CA PRO A 9 -14.03 3.17 13.33
C PRO A 9 -13.37 4.35 12.60
N VAL A 10 -12.71 5.25 13.33
CA VAL A 10 -11.99 6.42 12.80
C VAL A 10 -10.70 6.61 13.58
N TYR A 11 -9.61 6.92 12.87
CA TYR A 11 -8.35 7.41 13.43
C TYR A 11 -8.05 8.78 12.82
N ASP A 12 -7.77 9.75 13.67
CA ASP A 12 -7.44 11.13 13.29
C ASP A 12 -6.01 11.46 13.76
N SER A 13 -5.21 12.13 12.92
CA SER A 13 -3.81 12.43 13.23
C SER A 13 -3.64 13.43 14.38
N SER A 14 -4.69 14.11 14.81
CA SER A 14 -4.70 14.92 16.04
C SER A 14 -4.65 14.08 17.32
N GLU A 15 -5.06 12.81 17.26
CA GLU A 15 -5.10 11.90 18.42
C GLU A 15 -4.15 10.70 18.29
N TYR A 16 -3.86 10.25 17.06
CA TYR A 16 -3.12 9.02 16.80
C TYR A 16 -2.03 9.20 15.75
N ASP A 17 -0.92 8.49 15.91
CA ASP A 17 0.03 8.27 14.82
C ASP A 17 -0.58 7.25 13.85
N LEU A 18 -1.09 7.72 12.70
CA LEU A 18 -1.79 6.88 11.74
C LEU A 18 -0.94 5.75 11.16
N ILE A 19 0.39 5.87 11.20
CA ILE A 19 1.28 4.79 10.77
C ILE A 19 1.48 3.81 11.93
N LYS A 20 2.00 4.29 13.06
CA LYS A 20 2.39 3.42 14.18
C LYS A 20 1.20 2.80 14.92
N ASN A 21 0.10 3.53 15.06
CA ASN A 21 -1.08 3.08 15.79
C ASN A 21 -2.11 2.34 14.93
N LEU A 22 -1.99 2.41 13.60
CA LEU A 22 -2.96 1.78 12.69
C LEU A 22 -2.29 0.94 11.60
N GLN A 23 -1.51 1.52 10.69
CA GLN A 23 -0.95 0.75 9.57
C GLN A 23 0.05 -0.33 9.99
N VAL A 24 0.93 -0.03 10.95
CA VAL A 24 1.93 -1.00 11.45
C VAL A 24 1.22 -2.22 12.06
N PRO A 25 0.30 -2.09 13.04
CA PRO A 25 -0.45 -3.25 13.55
C PRO A 25 -1.23 -4.02 12.48
N LEU A 26 -1.77 -3.33 11.46
CA LEU A 26 -2.46 -3.99 10.37
C LEU A 26 -1.51 -4.82 9.50
N LEU A 27 -0.34 -4.29 9.15
CA LEU A 27 0.70 -5.02 8.41
C LEU A 27 1.18 -6.25 9.19
N GLN A 28 1.42 -6.11 10.50
CA GLN A 28 1.87 -7.21 11.38
C GLN A 28 0.88 -8.37 11.52
N HIS A 29 -0.38 -8.17 11.13
CA HIS A 29 -1.43 -9.18 11.24
C HIS A 29 -2.07 -9.55 9.90
N SER A 30 -1.46 -9.17 8.78
CA SER A 30 -1.94 -9.47 7.45
C SER A 30 -0.93 -10.29 6.66
N SER A 31 -1.42 -11.08 5.71
CA SER A 31 -0.61 -11.75 4.69
C SER A 31 -0.82 -11.13 3.30
N ASP A 32 -1.84 -10.31 3.12
CA ASP A 32 -2.10 -9.59 1.88
C ASP A 32 -2.36 -8.10 2.14
N TYR A 33 -1.67 -7.25 1.36
CA TYR A 33 -1.85 -5.80 1.40
C TYR A 33 -2.12 -5.24 0.01
N LEU A 34 -3.24 -4.52 -0.14
CA LEU A 34 -3.57 -3.76 -1.34
C LEU A 34 -3.61 -2.28 -1.01
N ARG A 35 -2.96 -1.46 -1.82
CA ARG A 35 -2.94 -0.01 -1.63
C ARG A 35 -3.20 0.71 -2.92
N GLY A 36 -4.21 1.57 -2.93
CA GLY A 36 -4.38 2.58 -3.95
C GLY A 36 -4.07 3.94 -3.34
N VAL A 37 -3.05 4.62 -3.82
CA VAL A 37 -2.65 5.94 -3.33
C VAL A 37 -2.29 6.88 -4.48
N GLY A 38 -2.57 8.17 -4.36
CA GLY A 38 -2.19 9.12 -5.41
C GLY A 38 -0.69 9.40 -5.44
N PHE A 39 -0.12 9.71 -4.28
CA PHE A 39 1.29 10.04 -4.13
C PHE A 39 1.98 9.02 -3.23
N PHE A 40 3.13 8.53 -3.68
CA PHE A 40 3.98 7.59 -2.96
C PHE A 40 5.40 8.15 -2.91
N SER A 41 6.09 7.92 -1.80
CA SER A 41 7.54 8.01 -1.76
C SER A 41 8.16 6.92 -0.90
N SER A 42 9.43 6.66 -1.19
CA SER A 42 10.43 6.00 -0.34
C SER A 42 10.12 5.98 1.15
N GLY A 43 9.97 7.20 1.65
CA GLY A 43 9.91 7.49 3.07
C GLY A 43 8.73 6.85 3.80
N TRP A 44 7.65 6.48 3.11
CA TRP A 44 6.59 5.72 3.76
C TRP A 44 7.06 4.34 4.23
N LEU A 45 7.83 3.64 3.40
CA LEU A 45 8.44 2.36 3.78
C LEU A 45 9.38 2.51 4.97
N GLN A 46 10.07 3.65 5.06
CA GLN A 46 10.97 3.96 6.18
C GLN A 46 10.20 4.07 7.50
N ILE A 47 9.09 4.82 7.53
CA ILE A 47 8.29 5.03 8.75
C ILE A 47 7.39 3.83 9.08
N ALA A 48 7.02 3.02 8.09
CA ALA A 48 6.29 1.77 8.26
C ALA A 48 7.21 0.53 8.38
N SER A 49 8.53 0.73 8.46
CA SER A 49 9.56 -0.32 8.35
C SER A 49 9.32 -1.52 9.25
N ARG A 50 8.96 -1.29 10.51
CA ARG A 50 8.63 -2.37 11.46
C ARG A 50 7.45 -3.22 10.98
N GLY A 51 6.35 -2.58 10.58
CA GLY A 51 5.17 -3.30 10.12
C GLY A 51 5.44 -4.05 8.81
N MET A 52 6.21 -3.42 7.91
CA MET A 52 6.56 -4.05 6.63
C MET A 52 7.54 -5.22 6.83
N ALA A 53 8.52 -5.11 7.73
CA ALA A 53 9.44 -6.21 8.02
C ALA A 53 8.68 -7.45 8.52
N ASP A 54 7.84 -7.29 9.55
CA ASP A 54 7.01 -8.38 10.07
C ASP A 54 6.07 -8.93 8.99
N PHE A 55 5.46 -8.07 8.18
CA PHE A 55 4.60 -8.50 7.06
C PHE A 55 5.34 -9.41 6.08
N VAL A 56 6.56 -9.04 5.70
CA VAL A 56 7.38 -9.81 4.75
C VAL A 56 7.93 -11.09 5.38
N GLU A 57 8.34 -11.04 6.65
CA GLU A 57 8.87 -12.20 7.37
C GLU A 57 7.86 -13.35 7.44
N HIS A 58 6.58 -13.04 7.58
CA HIS A 58 5.49 -14.03 7.57
C HIS A 58 4.98 -14.36 6.15
N GLY A 59 5.69 -13.96 5.10
CA GLY A 59 5.38 -14.30 3.71
C GLY A 59 4.37 -13.38 3.02
N GLY A 60 4.10 -12.20 3.60
CA GLY A 60 3.11 -11.27 3.10
C GLY A 60 3.41 -10.71 1.70
N LYS A 61 2.34 -10.40 0.94
CA LYS A 61 2.42 -9.86 -0.42
C LYS A 61 1.65 -8.54 -0.57
N ALA A 62 2.36 -7.51 -1.04
CA ALA A 62 1.83 -6.17 -1.21
C ALA A 62 1.64 -5.83 -2.70
N ARG A 63 0.51 -5.19 -3.03
CA ARG A 63 0.23 -4.66 -4.38
C ARG A 63 -0.21 -3.21 -4.27
N LEU A 64 0.54 -2.33 -4.93
CA LEU A 64 0.36 -0.89 -4.90
C LEU A 64 -0.09 -0.38 -6.28
N VAL A 65 -1.13 0.43 -6.30
CA VAL A 65 -1.58 1.19 -7.46
C VAL A 65 -1.40 2.67 -7.18
N LEU A 66 -0.60 3.34 -7.99
CA LEU A 66 -0.22 4.73 -7.77
C LEU A 66 -0.30 5.59 -9.04
N SER A 67 -0.42 6.91 -8.88
CA SER A 67 -0.23 7.81 -10.01
C SER A 67 1.25 7.86 -10.38
N PRO A 68 1.62 8.12 -11.65
CA PRO A 68 3.03 8.23 -12.08
C PRO A 68 3.65 9.56 -11.64
N ILE A 69 3.61 9.83 -10.33
CA ILE A 69 4.13 11.04 -9.69
C ILE A 69 5.08 10.55 -8.59
N LEU A 70 6.35 10.42 -8.96
CA LEU A 70 7.43 9.91 -8.11
C LEU A 70 8.64 10.83 -8.24
N ASP A 71 9.48 10.85 -7.21
CA ASP A 71 10.80 11.47 -7.35
C ASP A 71 11.73 10.57 -8.19
N GLN A 72 12.81 11.15 -8.69
CA GLN A 72 13.74 10.45 -9.58
C GLN A 72 14.38 9.22 -8.93
N ARG A 73 14.67 9.26 -7.62
CA ARG A 73 15.35 8.17 -6.91
C ARG A 73 14.40 7.01 -6.67
N ASP A 74 13.17 7.32 -6.28
CA ASP A 74 12.10 6.32 -6.14
C ASP A 74 11.87 5.65 -7.50
N TRP A 75 11.78 6.42 -8.60
CA TRP A 75 11.64 5.88 -9.95
C TRP A 75 12.78 4.93 -10.33
N GLU A 76 14.03 5.34 -10.10
CA GLU A 76 15.22 4.51 -10.37
C GLU A 76 15.20 3.20 -9.56
N ALA A 77 14.81 3.25 -8.29
CA ALA A 77 14.70 2.05 -7.44
C ALA A 77 13.60 1.09 -7.93
N LEU A 78 12.48 1.62 -8.44
CA LEU A 78 11.44 0.78 -9.05
C LEU A 78 11.96 0.09 -10.31
N GLN A 79 12.66 0.82 -11.18
CA GLN A 79 13.25 0.25 -12.40
C GLN A 79 14.29 -0.84 -12.08
N LEU A 80 15.17 -0.56 -11.12
CA LEU A 80 16.19 -1.50 -10.66
C LEU A 80 15.57 -2.79 -10.12
N GLY A 81 14.50 -2.67 -9.32
CA GLY A 81 13.79 -3.82 -8.78
C GLY A 81 13.10 -4.67 -9.85
N GLU A 82 12.51 -4.03 -10.87
CA GLU A 82 11.89 -4.74 -12.00
C GLU A 82 12.94 -5.45 -12.88
N GLU A 83 14.07 -4.80 -13.17
CA GLU A 83 15.19 -5.40 -13.90
C GLU A 83 15.74 -6.63 -13.15
N ALA A 84 15.94 -6.50 -11.84
CA ALA A 84 16.44 -7.57 -10.98
C ALA A 84 15.50 -8.79 -10.88
N ARG A 85 14.24 -8.70 -11.32
CA ARG A 85 13.37 -9.90 -11.43
C ARG A 85 13.87 -10.91 -12.46
N PHE A 86 14.65 -10.44 -13.45
CA PHE A 86 15.12 -11.24 -14.58
C PHE A 86 16.65 -11.33 -14.66
N ASP A 87 17.37 -10.70 -13.73
CA ASP A 87 18.82 -10.75 -13.58
C ASP A 87 19.19 -11.27 -12.17
N ASP A 88 19.61 -12.53 -12.10
CA ASP A 88 19.99 -13.19 -10.85
C ASP A 88 21.22 -12.55 -10.19
N ALA A 89 22.16 -12.02 -10.97
CA ALA A 89 23.35 -11.37 -10.45
C ALA A 89 22.95 -10.05 -9.76
N LEU A 90 22.10 -9.27 -10.41
CA LEU A 90 21.56 -8.04 -9.84
C LEU A 90 20.71 -8.33 -8.60
N LYS A 91 19.83 -9.33 -8.65
CA LYS A 91 19.03 -9.77 -7.50
C LYS A 91 19.91 -10.17 -6.32
N SER A 92 21.01 -10.88 -6.57
CA SER A 92 21.97 -11.26 -5.53
C SER A 92 22.60 -10.04 -4.88
N VAL A 93 22.99 -9.02 -5.65
CA VAL A 93 23.57 -7.77 -5.11
C VAL A 93 22.56 -7.04 -4.22
N LEU A 94 21.31 -6.90 -4.66
CA LEU A 94 20.25 -6.28 -3.86
C LEU A 94 20.03 -7.04 -2.54
N THR A 95 19.97 -8.36 -2.63
CA THR A 95 19.73 -9.25 -1.48
C THR A 95 20.87 -9.19 -0.46
N GLN A 96 22.13 -9.16 -0.89
CA GLN A 96 23.29 -9.08 0.02
C GLN A 96 23.31 -7.81 0.87
N ARG A 97 22.63 -6.75 0.41
CA ARG A 97 22.50 -5.47 1.14
C ARG A 97 21.27 -5.43 2.05
N VAL A 98 20.44 -6.48 2.04
CA VAL A 98 19.31 -6.69 2.94
C VAL A 98 19.69 -7.77 3.95
N SER A 99 20.32 -7.37 5.04
CA SER A 99 20.67 -8.28 6.15
C SER A 99 19.53 -8.41 7.17
N ASP A 100 18.93 -7.28 7.53
CA ASP A 100 17.73 -7.14 8.36
C ASP A 100 16.78 -6.18 7.65
N LEU A 101 15.59 -6.65 7.27
CA LEU A 101 14.69 -5.88 6.43
C LEU A 101 14.21 -4.60 7.13
N GLN A 102 13.97 -4.63 8.44
CA GLN A 102 13.55 -3.43 9.17
C GLN A 102 14.63 -2.34 9.11
N SER A 103 15.88 -2.70 9.42
CA SER A 103 17.02 -1.79 9.35
C SER A 103 17.31 -1.31 7.92
N SER A 104 17.23 -2.21 6.94
CA SER A 104 17.40 -1.84 5.53
C SER A 104 16.31 -0.88 5.05
N LEU A 105 15.04 -1.08 5.42
CA LEU A 105 13.98 -0.12 5.12
C LEU A 105 14.20 1.23 5.82
N ALA A 106 14.82 1.24 7.00
CA ALA A 106 15.12 2.45 7.75
C ALA A 106 16.33 3.24 7.22
N THR A 107 17.35 2.57 6.67
CA THR A 107 18.67 3.16 6.38
C THR A 107 19.12 3.07 4.94
N ASP A 108 18.66 2.06 4.19
CA ASP A 108 18.94 1.84 2.76
C ASP A 108 17.60 1.57 2.01
N THR A 109 16.64 2.47 2.22
CA THR A 109 15.23 2.28 1.84
C THR A 109 15.06 2.01 0.35
N LEU A 110 15.84 2.66 -0.51
CA LEU A 110 15.77 2.49 -1.97
C LEU A 110 16.24 1.10 -2.40
N ASN A 111 17.32 0.58 -1.80
CA ASN A 111 17.77 -0.79 -2.05
C ASN A 111 16.74 -1.81 -1.54
N ALA A 112 16.19 -1.58 -0.35
CA ALA A 112 15.15 -2.44 0.21
C ALA A 112 13.88 -2.46 -0.67
N LEU A 113 13.46 -1.29 -1.18
CA LEU A 113 12.36 -1.17 -2.15
C LEU A 113 12.64 -1.99 -3.42
N ALA A 114 13.81 -1.81 -4.03
CA ALA A 114 14.20 -2.55 -5.23
C ALA A 114 14.22 -4.07 -4.96
N TRP A 115 14.77 -4.50 -3.81
CA TRP A 115 14.77 -5.90 -3.39
C TRP A 115 13.36 -6.47 -3.22
N MET A 116 12.45 -5.75 -2.55
CA MET A 116 11.07 -6.20 -2.36
C MET A 116 10.34 -6.41 -3.70
N ILE A 117 10.65 -5.59 -4.70
CA ILE A 117 10.10 -5.74 -6.06
C ILE A 117 10.72 -6.97 -6.75
N ALA A 118 12.05 -7.10 -6.70
CA ALA A 118 12.80 -8.21 -7.28
C ALA A 118 12.37 -9.58 -6.69
N ASP A 119 12.03 -9.61 -5.41
CA ASP A 119 11.56 -10.81 -4.71
C ASP A 119 10.05 -11.04 -4.80
N LYS A 120 9.34 -10.22 -5.60
CA LYS A 120 7.89 -10.28 -5.79
C LYS A 120 7.13 -10.20 -4.46
N VAL A 121 7.71 -9.52 -3.48
CA VAL A 121 7.05 -9.15 -2.23
C VAL A 121 6.14 -7.95 -2.48
N LEU A 122 6.61 -7.01 -3.31
CA LEU A 122 5.90 -5.80 -3.71
C LEU A 122 5.70 -5.78 -5.23
N ASP A 123 4.46 -5.60 -5.66
CA ASP A 123 4.08 -5.33 -7.05
C ASP A 123 3.53 -3.90 -7.15
N ILE A 124 4.07 -3.09 -8.05
CA ILE A 124 3.69 -1.69 -8.24
C ILE A 124 3.13 -1.49 -9.64
N ARG A 125 1.98 -0.81 -9.72
CA ARG A 125 1.31 -0.50 -10.97
C ARG A 125 0.88 0.96 -11.03
N PHE A 126 0.90 1.50 -12.24
CA PHE A 126 0.58 2.90 -12.47
C PHE A 126 -0.83 3.05 -13.03
N ALA A 127 -1.66 3.83 -12.34
CA ALA A 127 -2.95 4.28 -12.84
C ALA A 127 -2.74 5.42 -13.85
N VAL A 128 -2.65 5.07 -15.13
CA VAL A 128 -2.46 6.02 -16.23
C VAL A 128 -3.83 6.42 -16.83
N PRO A 129 -4.11 7.72 -17.04
CA PRO A 129 -5.35 8.16 -17.68
C PRO A 129 -5.50 7.58 -19.08
N ARG A 130 -6.74 7.23 -19.47
CA ARG A 130 -7.02 6.66 -20.79
C ARG A 130 -6.87 7.65 -21.95
N ALA A 131 -6.95 8.94 -21.67
CA ALA A 131 -6.97 9.99 -22.68
C ALA A 131 -5.98 11.09 -22.26
N MET A 132 -5.02 11.42 -23.14
CA MET A 132 -3.98 12.42 -22.86
C MET A 132 -4.55 13.83 -22.69
N ASP A 133 -5.73 14.09 -23.24
CA ASP A 133 -6.48 15.34 -23.17
C ASP A 133 -7.24 15.52 -21.84
N CYS A 134 -7.28 14.49 -20.99
CA CYS A 134 -7.89 14.54 -19.66
C CYS A 134 -6.88 14.06 -18.59
N PRO A 135 -6.04 14.97 -18.06
CA PRO A 135 -4.94 14.65 -17.14
C PRO A 135 -5.43 14.42 -15.70
N GLY A 136 -6.44 13.57 -15.53
CA GLY A 136 -6.96 13.22 -14.21
C GLY A 136 -5.98 12.31 -13.47
N ILE A 137 -5.52 12.69 -12.29
CA ILE A 137 -4.67 11.84 -11.46
C ILE A 137 -5.53 10.86 -10.64
N TYR A 138 -5.03 9.65 -10.41
CA TYR A 138 -5.61 8.79 -9.37
C TYR A 138 -5.31 9.43 -8.01
N HIS A 139 -6.34 9.86 -7.28
CA HIS A 139 -6.16 10.64 -6.04
C HIS A 139 -6.77 9.97 -4.79
N ASP A 140 -7.32 8.77 -4.93
CA ASP A 140 -7.87 8.06 -3.78
C ASP A 140 -6.76 7.55 -2.85
N LYS A 141 -7.06 7.38 -1.56
CA LYS A 141 -6.17 6.71 -0.60
C LYS A 141 -6.95 5.62 0.12
N VAL A 142 -6.78 4.40 -0.37
CA VAL A 142 -7.46 3.21 0.13
C VAL A 142 -6.44 2.12 0.39
N GLY A 143 -6.48 1.51 1.57
CA GLY A 143 -5.61 0.40 1.96
C GLY A 143 -6.45 -0.78 2.40
N ILE A 144 -6.11 -2.00 2.00
CA ILE A 144 -6.83 -3.22 2.40
C ILE A 144 -5.83 -4.25 2.87
N TYR A 145 -6.08 -4.72 4.08
CA TYR A 145 -5.24 -5.62 4.84
C TYR A 145 -6.04 -6.89 5.03
N THR A 146 -5.51 -8.04 4.62
CA THR A 146 -6.20 -9.33 4.72
C THR A 146 -5.28 -10.33 5.42
N ASP A 147 -5.83 -11.06 6.39
CA ASP A 147 -5.11 -12.12 7.10
C ASP A 147 -5.35 -13.50 6.49
N ASP A 148 -4.65 -14.51 7.02
CA ASP A 148 -4.71 -15.89 6.53
C ASP A 148 -6.09 -16.55 6.71
N ASN A 149 -6.96 -15.98 7.54
CA ASN A 149 -8.34 -16.46 7.70
C ASN A 149 -9.30 -15.81 6.69
N GLY A 150 -8.82 -14.90 5.85
CA GLY A 150 -9.62 -14.12 4.91
C GLY A 150 -10.42 -13.00 5.58
N ASP A 151 -10.12 -12.66 6.83
CA ASP A 151 -10.64 -11.45 7.44
C ASP A 151 -9.91 -10.23 6.87
N SER A 152 -10.63 -9.14 6.63
CA SER A 152 -10.07 -7.95 5.99
C SER A 152 -10.44 -6.65 6.70
N VAL A 153 -9.49 -5.71 6.72
CA VAL A 153 -9.69 -4.32 7.13
C VAL A 153 -9.42 -3.41 5.95
N ALA A 154 -10.39 -2.57 5.58
CA ALA A 154 -10.22 -1.50 4.62
C ALA A 154 -10.07 -0.16 5.34
N LEU A 155 -9.09 0.63 4.90
CA LEU A 155 -8.88 2.02 5.25
C LEU A 155 -9.30 2.89 4.08
N HIS A 156 -10.03 3.96 4.34
CA HIS A 156 -10.27 5.03 3.37
C HIS A 156 -10.04 6.38 4.04
N GLY A 157 -9.22 7.23 3.44
CA GLY A 157 -8.78 8.45 4.11
C GLY A 157 -8.06 9.42 3.19
N SER A 158 -7.35 10.35 3.82
CA SER A 158 -6.66 11.45 3.15
C SER A 158 -5.13 11.28 3.14
N LEU A 159 -4.58 10.39 3.98
CA LEU A 159 -3.13 10.18 4.11
C LEU A 159 -2.52 9.56 2.84
N ASN A 160 -1.59 10.29 2.21
CA ASN A 160 -0.68 9.77 1.17
C ASN A 160 0.50 9.02 1.78
N ASP A 161 1.13 8.16 0.99
CA ASP A 161 2.24 7.31 1.43
C ASP A 161 3.56 8.06 1.29
N SER A 162 3.81 9.02 2.17
CA SER A 162 5.08 9.74 2.28
C SER A 162 5.33 10.24 3.72
N ILE A 163 6.58 10.59 4.03
CA ILE A 163 6.91 11.24 5.32
C ILE A 163 6.12 12.53 5.48
N GLN A 164 6.01 13.34 4.41
CA GLN A 164 5.25 14.59 4.46
C GLN A 164 3.75 14.33 4.73
N GLY A 165 3.19 13.26 4.17
CA GLY A 165 1.81 12.85 4.44
C GLY A 165 1.57 12.65 5.95
N SER A 166 2.51 12.01 6.65
CA SER A 166 2.37 11.80 8.11
C SER A 166 2.42 13.07 8.96
N LEU A 167 2.83 14.21 8.39
CA LEU A 167 2.91 15.50 9.09
C LEU A 167 1.66 16.37 8.91
N ASN A 168 0.71 15.94 8.09
CA ASN A 168 -0.51 16.69 7.81
C ASN A 168 -1.66 16.30 8.77
N GLY A 169 -2.69 17.15 8.80
CA GLY A 169 -3.98 16.79 9.40
C GLY A 169 -4.69 15.76 8.52
N GLU A 170 -4.72 14.51 8.94
CA GLU A 170 -5.14 13.37 8.14
C GLU A 170 -6.05 12.47 8.97
N ALA A 171 -6.98 11.77 8.31
CA ALA A 171 -7.83 10.81 8.99
C ALA A 171 -8.09 9.56 8.13
N TYR A 172 -8.34 8.45 8.80
CA TYR A 172 -8.81 7.21 8.21
C TYR A 172 -10.16 6.80 8.78
N SER A 173 -11.09 6.46 7.90
CA SER A 173 -12.22 5.60 8.22
C SER A 173 -11.80 4.14 8.10
N VAL A 174 -12.18 3.32 9.09
CA VAL A 174 -11.82 1.90 9.18
C VAL A 174 -13.05 1.02 8.98
N PHE A 175 -12.96 0.08 8.06
CA PHE A 175 -14.03 -0.87 7.75
C PHE A 175 -13.54 -2.29 7.94
N LYS A 176 -14.20 -3.03 8.83
CA LYS A 176 -13.91 -4.44 9.10
C LYS A 176 -14.83 -5.33 8.27
N SER A 177 -14.32 -6.43 7.73
CA SER A 177 -15.14 -7.43 7.03
C SER A 177 -16.05 -8.20 8.01
N TRP A 178 -15.70 -8.19 9.31
CA TRP A 178 -16.44 -8.82 10.41
C TRP A 178 -17.10 -7.80 11.36
N GLY A 179 -17.94 -8.32 12.26
CA GLY A 179 -18.56 -7.57 13.36
C GLY A 179 -19.95 -6.99 13.06
N ILE A 180 -20.62 -6.60 14.13
CA ILE A 180 -21.96 -5.99 14.13
C ILE A 180 -21.82 -4.46 14.02
N PRO A 181 -22.68 -3.75 13.27
CA PRO A 181 -22.58 -2.30 13.09
C PRO A 181 -22.53 -1.54 14.43
N HIS A 182 -21.69 -0.51 14.54
CA HIS A 182 -21.78 0.46 15.64
C HIS A 182 -22.66 1.63 15.22
N THR A 183 -23.73 1.88 15.97
CA THR A 183 -24.57 3.07 15.85
C THR A 183 -24.12 4.10 16.90
N ARG A 184 -23.71 5.29 16.47
CA ARG A 184 -23.72 6.49 17.34
C ARG A 184 -24.91 7.34 16.91
N GLY A 185 -25.80 7.67 17.85
CA GLY A 185 -26.83 8.70 17.64
C GLY A 185 -28.10 8.31 16.87
N GLY A 186 -28.43 7.02 16.72
CA GLY A 186 -29.71 6.61 16.11
C GLY A 186 -29.81 6.74 14.59
N GLU A 187 -28.79 7.27 13.91
CA GLU A 187 -28.68 7.16 12.47
C GLU A 187 -27.98 5.84 12.08
N PRO A 188 -28.53 5.08 11.12
CA PRO A 188 -27.88 3.86 10.63
C PRO A 188 -26.64 4.26 9.82
N HIS A 189 -25.48 4.27 10.48
CA HIS A 189 -24.21 4.07 9.77
C HIS A 189 -24.29 2.69 9.09
N LEU A 190 -24.62 2.73 7.79
CA LEU A 190 -24.65 1.61 6.84
C LEU A 190 -23.60 0.54 7.22
N ASN A 191 -24.06 -0.70 7.48
CA ASN A 191 -23.27 -1.79 8.08
C ASN A 191 -21.79 -1.78 7.66
N SER A 192 -20.83 -1.94 8.57
CA SER A 192 -19.40 -2.10 8.24
C SER A 192 -19.16 -3.09 7.09
N CYS A 193 -19.83 -4.25 7.15
CA CYS A 193 -19.78 -5.26 6.11
C CYS A 193 -20.50 -4.82 4.81
N LYS A 194 -21.58 -4.03 4.85
CA LYS A 194 -22.24 -3.46 3.66
C LYS A 194 -21.46 -2.28 3.06
N LEU A 195 -20.78 -1.46 3.86
CA LEU A 195 -19.93 -0.37 3.39
C LEU A 195 -18.65 -0.90 2.77
N PHE A 196 -18.03 -1.91 3.40
CA PHE A 196 -16.96 -2.71 2.82
C PHE A 196 -17.43 -3.33 1.48
N LYS A 197 -18.67 -3.85 1.42
CA LYS A 197 -19.27 -4.37 0.17
C LYS A 197 -19.73 -3.34 -0.86
N SER A 198 -19.80 -2.05 -0.55
CA SER A 198 -20.35 -1.04 -1.49
C SER A 198 -19.34 0.03 -1.89
N LYS A 199 -18.57 0.58 -0.95
CA LYS A 199 -17.49 1.54 -1.22
C LYS A 199 -16.18 0.83 -1.50
N ALA A 200 -15.75 -0.07 -0.61
CA ALA A 200 -14.49 -0.79 -0.80
C ALA A 200 -14.58 -1.75 -1.99
N HIS A 201 -15.67 -2.51 -2.19
CA HIS A 201 -15.82 -3.39 -3.36
C HIS A 201 -15.85 -2.66 -4.72
N LYS A 202 -16.47 -1.48 -4.84
CA LYS A 202 -16.47 -0.73 -6.12
C LYS A 202 -15.07 -0.17 -6.42
N LYS A 203 -14.36 0.32 -5.40
CA LYS A 203 -12.98 0.80 -5.54
C LYS A 203 -11.99 -0.35 -5.74
N MET A 204 -12.21 -1.47 -5.05
CA MET A 204 -11.51 -2.75 -5.23
C MET A 204 -11.70 -3.26 -6.63
N ALA A 205 -12.93 -3.26 -7.16
CA ALA A 205 -13.17 -3.62 -8.55
C ALA A 205 -12.39 -2.70 -9.49
N GLN A 206 -12.22 -1.41 -9.20
CA GLN A 206 -11.35 -0.51 -9.98
C GLN A 206 -9.85 -0.84 -9.83
N ILE A 207 -9.38 -1.16 -8.62
CA ILE A 207 -7.99 -1.56 -8.34
C ILE A 207 -7.70 -2.91 -9.02
N TYR A 208 -8.51 -3.94 -8.79
CA TYR A 208 -8.45 -5.24 -9.46
C TYR A 208 -8.65 -5.13 -10.97
N TRP A 209 -9.48 -4.21 -11.47
CA TRP A 209 -9.62 -3.94 -12.90
C TRP A 209 -8.37 -3.30 -13.49
N ALA A 210 -7.76 -2.33 -12.80
CA ALA A 210 -6.45 -1.79 -13.16
C ALA A 210 -5.38 -2.90 -13.16
N MET A 211 -5.44 -3.80 -12.17
CA MET A 211 -4.55 -4.96 -12.07
C MET A 211 -4.88 -6.08 -13.09
N GLY A 212 -6.11 -6.14 -13.61
CA GLY A 212 -6.54 -7.18 -14.56
C GLY A 212 -6.43 -6.75 -16.02
N LYS A 213 -6.42 -5.45 -16.32
CA LYS A 213 -6.43 -4.92 -17.70
C LYS A 213 -5.12 -4.32 -18.20
N GLN A 214 -4.13 -4.06 -17.36
CA GLN A 214 -2.77 -3.75 -17.85
C GLN A 214 -2.02 -5.06 -18.13
N MET A 215 -2.38 -5.72 -19.23
CA MET A 215 -1.35 -6.32 -20.07
C MET A 215 -0.46 -5.17 -20.53
N ILE A 216 0.82 -5.26 -20.18
CA ILE A 216 1.99 -4.79 -20.93
C ILE A 216 1.70 -3.61 -21.87
N TYR A 217 1.99 -2.39 -21.42
CA TYR A 217 2.45 -1.36 -22.35
C TYR A 217 3.96 -1.27 -22.22
N GLN A 218 4.62 -1.54 -23.34
CA GLN A 218 6.04 -1.70 -23.54
C GLN A 218 6.83 -0.50 -23.02
N LEU A 219 7.82 -0.74 -22.17
CA LEU A 219 9.05 0.08 -22.15
C LEU A 219 10.00 -0.51 -23.21
N VAL A 220 9.58 -0.37 -24.47
CA VAL A 220 10.48 -0.37 -25.63
C VAL A 220 10.13 0.92 -26.37
N GLU A 221 11.15 1.68 -26.73
CA GLU A 221 11.13 2.96 -27.47
C GLU A 221 11.12 4.25 -26.63
N ARG A 222 12.26 4.51 -25.99
CA ARG A 222 12.94 5.81 -26.17
C ARG A 222 14.36 5.57 -26.68
N ASN A 223 14.46 5.26 -27.96
CA ASN A 223 15.62 5.52 -28.80
C ASN A 223 15.08 5.89 -30.18
N ASN A 224 14.84 7.19 -30.36
CA ASN A 224 14.92 7.95 -31.61
C ASN A 224 14.86 9.44 -31.26
#